data_AF-A0A821ZNN2-F1
#
_entry.id   AF-A0A821ZNN2-F1
#
_cell.length_a   1.000
_cell.length_b   1.000
_cell.length_c   1.000
_cell.angle_alpha   90.00
_cell.angle_beta   90.00
_cell.angle_gamma   90.00
#
_symmetry.space_group_name_H-M   'P 1'
#
loop_
_entity.id
_entity.type
_entity.pdbx_description
1 polymer ?
#
loop_
_entity_poly.entity_id
_entity_poly.type
_entity_poly.pdbx_seq_one_letter_code
_entity_poly.pdbx_strand_id
1 'polypeptide(L)' 'EIMRFYKLFATGSVCEPISMIVPRKAEAFQLDIYPDTPGPYPALSPDEWIAGVDRDPILV' A
#
# COMPACT_ATOMS: atom_id res chain seq x y z
N GLU A 1 -2.92 -5.24 -10.63
CA GLU A 1 -1.62 -4.73 -10.15
C GLU A 1 -1.67 -4.73 -8.63
N ILE A 2 -0.71 -5.35 -7.94
CA ILE A 2 -0.71 -5.42 -6.47
C ILE A 2 0.21 -4.38 -5.84
N MET A 3 1.20 -3.88 -6.59
CA MET A 3 2.14 -2.86 -6.13
C MET A 3 2.75 -2.16 -7.34
N ARG A 4 3.18 -0.91 -7.14
CA ARG A 4 3.94 -0.13 -8.12
C ARG A 4 5.21 0.39 -7.49
N PHE A 5 6.34 0.03 -8.08
CA PHE A 5 7.61 0.66 -7.76
C PHE A 5 7.88 1.84 -8.69
N TYR A 6 8.68 2.78 -8.21
CA TYR A 6 9.13 3.92 -8.99
C TYR A 6 10.66 3.88 -9.02
N LYS A 7 11.21 3.54 -10.19
CA LYS A 7 12.65 3.48 -10.40
C LYS A 7 13.14 4.84 -10.89
N LEU A 8 13.93 5.51 -10.07
CA LEU A 8 14.61 6.75 -10.46
C LEU A 8 15.92 6.41 -11.19
N PHE A 9 16.13 6.98 -12.37
CA PHE A 9 17.41 6.86 -13.08
C PHE A 9 18.40 7.91 -12.56
N ALA A 10 19.67 7.50 -12.41
CA ALA A 10 20.72 8.38 -11.90
C ALA A 10 21.02 9.57 -12.83
N THR A 11 20.67 9.46 -14.11
CA THR A 11 20.84 10.50 -15.12
C THR A 11 19.56 10.66 -15.94
N GLY A 12 19.36 11.86 -16.51
CA GLY A 12 18.26 12.13 -17.43
C GLY A 12 16.91 12.49 -16.79
N SER A 13 16.82 12.63 -15.46
CA SER A 13 15.59 13.05 -14.75
C SER A 13 14.36 12.18 -15.08
N VAL A 14 14.58 10.87 -15.25
CA VAL A 14 13.51 9.90 -15.57
C VAL A 14 13.13 9.12 -14.32
N CYS A 15 11.82 9.00 -14.09
CA CYS A 15 11.23 8.08 -13.13
C CYS A 15 10.34 7.09 -13.87
N GLU A 16 10.71 5.81 -13.87
CA GLU A 16 9.97 4.74 -14.53
C GLU A 16 9.06 4.03 -13.52
N PRO A 17 7.73 3.98 -13.76
CA PRO A 17 6.83 3.15 -12.97
C PRO A 17 6.99 1.67 -13.38
N ILE A 18 7.12 0.79 -12.39
CA ILE A 18 7.23 -0.65 -12.58
C ILE A 18 6.07 -1.33 -11.85
N SER A 19 5.14 -1.91 -12.61
CA SER A 19 3.96 -2.61 -12.09
C SER A 19 4.29 -4.04 -11.67
N MET A 20 3.96 -4.38 -10.42
CA MET A 20 3.99 -5.75 -9.91
C MET A 20 2.61 -6.40 -10.10
N ILE A 21 2.54 -7.46 -10.91
CA ILE A 21 1.30 -8.13 -11.29
C ILE A 21 1.41 -9.61 -10.98
N VAL A 22 0.41 -10.16 -10.29
CA VAL A 22 0.26 -11.60 -10.13
C VAL A 22 -0.35 -12.17 -11.42
N PRO A 23 0.31 -13.12 -12.10
CA PRO A 23 -0.22 -13.69 -13.34
C PRO A 23 -1.51 -14.48 -13.07
N ARG A 24 -2.57 -14.18 -13.84
CA ARG A 24 -3.90 -14.77 -13.70
C ARG A 24 -4.53 -15.02 -15.06
N LYS A 25 -5.45 -16.00 -15.13
CA LYS A 25 -6.19 -16.34 -16.34
C LYS A 25 -7.41 -15.44 -16.57
N ALA A 26 -8.06 -15.00 -15.49
CA ALA A 26 -9.26 -14.16 -15.56
C ALA A 26 -8.90 -12.67 -15.37
N GLU A 27 -9.55 -11.80 -16.15
CA GLU A 27 -9.40 -10.33 -16.07
C GLU A 27 -10.35 -9.68 -15.04
N ALA A 28 -11.21 -10.47 -14.41
CA ALA A 28 -12.10 -9.99 -13.34
C ALA A 28 -11.29 -9.57 -12.09
N PHE A 29 -11.91 -8.78 -11.21
CA PHE A 29 -11.32 -8.45 -9.92
C PHE A 29 -11.04 -9.73 -9.10
N GLN A 30 -9.85 -9.79 -8.50
CA GLN A 30 -9.35 -10.96 -7.79
C GLN A 30 -9.31 -10.67 -6.28
N LEU A 31 -10.40 -10.92 -5.57
CA LEU A 31 -10.51 -10.57 -4.14
C LEU A 31 -9.43 -11.24 -3.27
N ASP A 32 -8.95 -12.41 -3.65
CA ASP A 32 -7.99 -13.20 -2.88
C ASP A 32 -6.59 -12.60 -2.79
N ILE A 33 -6.24 -11.66 -3.68
CA ILE A 33 -4.95 -10.95 -3.65
C ILE A 33 -5.06 -9.53 -3.07
N TYR A 34 -6.25 -9.14 -2.61
CA TYR A 34 -6.54 -7.84 -1.98
C TYR A 34 -7.22 -8.06 -0.62
N PRO A 35 -6.46 -8.49 0.42
CA PRO A 35 -6.98 -8.54 1.78
C PRO A 35 -7.24 -7.12 2.32
N ASP A 36 -7.91 -7.00 3.45
CA ASP A 36 -8.10 -5.70 4.11
C ASP A 36 -6.74 -5.03 4.37
N THR A 37 -6.61 -3.76 3.99
CA THR A 37 -5.34 -3.00 4.04
C THR A 37 -5.47 -1.77 4.93
N PRO A 38 -4.36 -1.24 5.48
CA PRO A 38 -4.41 0.01 6.24
C PRO A 38 -5.08 1.14 5.45
N GLY A 39 -6.18 1.66 5.99
CA GLY A 39 -6.93 2.76 5.42
C GLY A 39 -6.28 4.13 5.67
N PRO A 40 -6.90 5.20 5.16
CA PRO A 40 -6.39 6.56 5.30
C PRO A 40 -6.61 7.17 6.69
N TYR A 41 -7.23 6.42 7.62
CA TYR A 41 -7.62 6.92 8.93
C TYR A 41 -6.60 6.51 9.98
N PRO A 42 -6.14 7.44 10.83
CA PRO A 42 -5.25 7.09 11.93
C PRO A 42 -5.99 6.26 12.98
N ALA A 43 -5.33 5.22 13.50
CA ALA A 43 -5.88 4.39 14.58
C ALA A 43 -5.84 5.10 15.96
N LEU A 44 -4.97 6.10 16.09
CA LEU A 44 -4.68 6.83 17.31
C LEU A 44 -4.65 8.33 17.07
N SER A 45 -5.10 9.08 18.06
CA SER A 45 -4.76 10.50 18.20
C SER A 45 -3.33 10.67 18.71
N PRO A 46 -2.70 11.84 18.52
CA PRO A 46 -1.36 12.11 19.04
C PRO A 46 -1.22 11.91 20.55
N ASP A 47 -2.21 12.35 21.34
CA ASP A 47 -2.18 12.26 22.80
C ASP A 47 -2.21 10.80 23.29
N GLU A 48 -3.01 9.95 22.63
CA GLU A 48 -3.07 8.51 22.94
C GLU A 48 -1.72 7.83 22.66
N TRP A 49 -1.10 8.15 21.51
CA TRP A 49 0.21 7.60 21.17
C TRP A 49 1.30 8.06 22.16
N ILE A 50 1.32 9.35 22.52
CA ILE A 50 2.26 9.89 23.53
C ILE A 50 2.05 9.24 24.90
N ALA A 51 0.80 8.92 25.26
CA ALA A 51 0.46 8.20 26.48
C ALA A 51 0.87 6.71 26.46
N GLY A 52 1.45 6.23 25.34
CA GLY A 52 1.93 4.85 25.19
C GLY A 52 0.86 3.85 24.77
N VAL A 53 -0.30 4.32 24.27
CA VAL A 53 -1.32 3.45 23.69
C VAL A 53 -0.81 2.91 22.35
N ASP A 54 -0.98 1.61 22.13
CA ASP A 54 -0.66 0.92 20.89
C ASP A 54 -1.93 0.30 20.29
N ARG A 55 -2.12 0.47 18.98
CA ARG A 55 -3.29 -0.04 18.23
C ARG A 55 -2.88 -0.37 16.80
N ASP A 56 -3.44 -1.46 16.29
CA ASP A 56 -3.31 -1.81 14.87
C ASP A 56 -3.97 -0.76 13.96
N PRO A 57 -3.50 -0.62 12.71
CA PRO A 57 -4.14 0.25 11.72
C PRO A 57 -5.59 -0.12 11.47
N ILE A 58 -6.41 0.89 11.17
CA ILE A 58 -7.79 0.66 10.72
C ILE A 58 -7.73 0.07 9.31
N LEU A 59 -8.18 -1.17 9.15
CA LEU A 59 -8.17 -1.85 7.85
C LEU A 59 -9.45 -1.54 7.05
N VAL A 60 -9.31 -1.48 5.71
CA VAL A 60 -10.38 -1.26 4.71
C VAL A 60 -10.22 -2.14 3.48
#